data_AF-A0A7V3DLB7-F1
#
_entry.id   AF-A0A7V3DLB7-F1
#
_cell.length_a   1.000
_cell.length_b   1.000
_cell.length_c   1.000
_cell.angle_alpha   90.00
_cell.angle_beta   90.00
_cell.angle_gamma   90.00
#
_symmetry.space_group_name_H-M   'P 1'
#
loop_
_entity.id
_entity.type
_entity.pdbx_description
1 polymer ?
#
loop_
_entity_poly.entity_id
_entity_poly.type
_entity_poly.pdbx_seq_one_letter_code
_entity_poly.pdbx_strand_id
1 'polypeptide(L)'
;MKRGFVVFLSFVLWLSYSFKHPPLLWAADTGRVRGEITLIEEMTVIQSLPPSASAEDNSFFAMTVTGTPWTFKSRKEVTFRVCIRDGRVLVGDTQHDFSVTDEHDYQSRYLRTDCTPIHRSRDTRIDIRRPGSWTQDTRKMTQVFLFPEKANKIYNLNLSPWVKFIPVSVERPKGGASAVAGGLAKGTYRIEASTYYLQATSGYMEHKIHNICKDTEVLEVAQFFPSEFGKKEPSGQVSRQGNITRTIAYNPFKKESLSAEWDIHYDPKGTTGSAVLLPVKSQNKEASYEKTVSAKWSFEPADTCQDLVAAILHDLAYAEAFQDPFALRQEPKRYRCYVDRVAYKILNGHWPTQPELQCDKDFPDGEGPPGAGDEIGVNGNCELINKTAYLEKAKRSCTPDEVVAGILVHENTHIEQCRRDRNLFNSENPEVWRDMEVSAHLVGIAEMLKSLKQLCPNAVTAELEQRIGRINRHRLNP
;
A
#
# COMPACT_ATOMS: atom_id res chain seq x y z
N MET A 1 29.37 -31.78 -22.41
CA MET A 1 29.29 -30.72 -23.44
C MET A 1 28.27 -29.69 -22.95
N LYS A 2 28.72 -28.52 -22.47
CA LYS A 2 28.41 -27.17 -23.03
C LYS A 2 26.90 -26.99 -23.30
N ARG A 3 26.09 -26.07 -22.76
CA ARG A 3 26.13 -24.69 -22.20
C ARG A 3 24.63 -24.41 -21.89
N GLY A 4 24.14 -23.53 -21.03
CA GLY A 4 24.70 -22.43 -20.25
C GLY A 4 23.58 -21.77 -19.42
N PHE A 5 24.04 -21.01 -18.44
CA PHE A 5 23.40 -20.10 -17.49
C PHE A 5 22.73 -18.88 -18.18
N VAL A 6 21.55 -18.44 -17.71
CA VAL A 6 21.02 -17.03 -17.58
C VAL A 6 19.75 -17.13 -16.70
N VAL A 7 19.69 -16.78 -15.40
CA VAL A 7 19.69 -15.48 -14.68
C VAL A 7 18.43 -14.61 -14.89
N PHE A 8 17.69 -14.40 -13.79
CA PHE A 8 16.90 -13.22 -13.37
C PHE A 8 16.31 -12.26 -14.42
N LEU A 9 14.99 -12.01 -14.34
CA LEU A 9 14.37 -10.68 -14.17
C LEU A 9 12.85 -10.78 -14.41
N SER A 10 12.04 -10.74 -13.35
CA SER A 10 10.59 -10.44 -13.44
C SER A 10 10.20 -9.56 -12.25
N PHE A 11 10.80 -8.38 -12.21
CA PHE A 11 10.41 -7.24 -11.40
C PHE A 11 10.35 -6.06 -12.37
N VAL A 12 9.36 -5.18 -12.21
CA VAL A 12 9.09 -3.99 -13.03
C VAL A 12 8.38 -4.24 -14.36
N LEU A 13 7.04 -4.20 -14.35
CA LEU A 13 6.18 -3.80 -15.48
C LEU A 13 4.78 -3.47 -14.93
N TRP A 14 4.71 -2.44 -14.09
CA TRP A 14 3.44 -1.87 -13.59
C TRP A 14 3.40 -0.34 -13.72
N LEU A 15 4.10 0.20 -14.73
CA LEU A 15 4.10 1.61 -15.09
C LEU A 15 4.38 1.76 -16.60
N SER A 16 3.45 1.31 -17.45
CA SER A 16 3.37 1.73 -18.87
C SER A 16 2.26 0.97 -19.61
N TYR A 17 1.00 1.25 -19.27
CA TYR A 17 -0.05 1.28 -20.29
C TYR A 17 -0.37 2.74 -20.54
N SER A 18 0.60 3.44 -21.13
CA SER A 18 0.32 4.65 -21.88
C SER A 18 -0.56 4.23 -23.05
N PHE A 19 -1.84 4.58 -23.02
CA PHE A 19 -2.57 4.80 -24.25
C PHE A 19 -1.71 5.75 -25.10
N LYS A 20 -1.13 5.22 -26.19
CA LYS A 20 -0.41 6.00 -27.18
C LYS A 20 -1.43 6.81 -27.98
N HIS A 21 -2.02 7.81 -27.36
CA HIS A 21 -2.47 9.00 -28.07
C HIS A 21 -1.32 10.00 -28.02
N PRO A 22 -0.97 10.64 -29.15
CA PRO A 22 0.12 11.63 -29.17
C PRO A 22 -0.16 12.72 -28.12
N PRO A 23 0.87 13.28 -27.47
CA PRO A 23 0.71 14.37 -26.51
C PRO A 23 0.33 15.64 -27.29
N LEU A 24 -0.94 15.75 -27.66
CA LEU A 24 -1.54 17.04 -27.95
C LEU A 24 -1.69 17.71 -26.58
N LEU A 25 -0.96 18.80 -26.37
CA LEU A 25 -0.99 19.59 -25.14
C LEU A 25 -2.37 20.26 -25.02
N TRP A 26 -3.20 19.75 -24.13
CA TRP A 26 -4.54 20.26 -23.82
C TRP A 26 -4.56 20.97 -22.46
N ALA A 27 -3.59 21.85 -22.17
CA ALA A 27 -3.54 22.46 -20.84
C ALA A 27 -4.56 23.62 -20.71
N ALA A 28 -5.72 23.37 -20.09
CA ALA A 28 -6.48 24.40 -19.40
C ALA A 28 -5.85 24.64 -18.02
N ASP A 29 -4.98 25.65 -17.97
CA ASP A 29 -4.10 25.97 -16.84
C ASP A 29 -4.90 26.41 -15.60
N THR A 30 -5.04 25.50 -14.64
CA THR A 30 -5.67 25.78 -13.33
C THR A 30 -4.63 26.02 -12.23
N GLY A 31 -3.34 26.03 -12.57
CA GLY A 31 -2.24 26.18 -11.60
C GLY A 31 -2.08 25.04 -10.59
N ARG A 32 -2.82 23.94 -10.76
CA ARG A 32 -2.75 22.74 -9.93
C ARG A 32 -1.60 21.85 -10.37
N VAL A 33 -0.90 21.26 -9.41
CA VAL A 33 0.20 20.31 -9.67
C VAL A 33 -0.07 19.02 -8.92
N ARG A 34 -0.01 17.91 -9.64
CA ARG A 34 -0.02 16.56 -9.06
C ARG A 34 1.39 16.15 -8.72
N GLY A 35 1.54 15.38 -7.67
CA GLY A 35 2.81 14.76 -7.40
C GLY A 35 2.73 13.45 -6.66
N GLU A 36 3.81 12.70 -6.76
CA GLU A 36 4.10 11.52 -5.97
C GLU A 36 5.43 11.73 -5.28
N ILE A 37 5.48 11.43 -3.98
CA ILE A 37 6.68 11.46 -3.17
C ILE A 37 6.84 10.07 -2.57
N THR A 38 7.97 9.43 -2.82
CA THR A 38 8.26 8.09 -2.30
C THR A 38 9.41 8.16 -1.31
N LEU A 39 9.19 7.73 -0.07
CA LEU A 39 10.23 7.50 0.93
C LEU A 39 10.58 6.02 0.96
N ILE A 40 11.88 5.72 0.94
CA ILE A 40 12.40 4.35 0.96
C ILE A 40 13.45 4.26 2.08
N GLU A 41 13.19 3.42 3.07
CA GLU A 41 14.19 2.99 4.07
C GLU A 41 14.57 1.53 3.79
N GLU A 42 15.84 1.31 3.48
CA GLU A 42 16.44 -0.01 3.34
C GLU A 42 17.46 -0.22 4.46
N MET A 43 17.40 -1.35 5.12
CA MET A 43 18.36 -1.72 6.16
C MET A 43 18.72 -3.18 6.03
N THR A 44 20.02 -3.47 6.10
CA THR A 44 20.57 -4.82 6.10
C THR A 44 21.55 -4.94 7.27
N VAL A 45 21.36 -5.96 8.10
CA VAL A 45 22.31 -6.37 9.13
C VAL A 45 22.68 -7.81 8.88
N ILE A 46 23.98 -8.10 8.84
CA ILE A 46 24.49 -9.45 8.74
C ILE A 46 25.48 -9.64 9.88
N GLN A 47 25.19 -10.54 10.80
CA GLN A 47 26.12 -10.94 11.86
C GLN A 47 26.78 -12.25 11.46
N SER A 48 28.11 -12.28 11.49
CA SER A 48 28.87 -13.46 11.13
C SER A 48 28.53 -14.64 12.03
N LEU A 49 28.73 -15.86 11.51
CA LEU A 49 28.67 -17.06 12.34
C LEU A 49 29.66 -16.95 13.51
N PRO A 50 29.34 -17.57 14.67
CA PRO A 50 30.30 -17.72 15.75
C PRO A 50 31.63 -18.29 15.23
N PRO A 51 32.79 -17.84 15.76
CA PRO A 51 34.08 -18.33 15.32
C PRO A 51 34.18 -19.83 15.58
N SER A 52 34.67 -20.58 14.58
CA SER A 52 35.05 -21.98 14.79
C SER A 52 36.35 -22.02 15.60
N ALA A 53 36.41 -22.87 16.63
CA ALA A 53 37.62 -23.10 17.41
C ALA A 53 38.42 -24.24 16.76
N SER A 54 39.61 -23.93 16.24
CA SER A 54 40.47 -24.91 15.57
C SER A 54 41.19 -25.82 16.57
N ALA A 55 41.57 -27.01 16.13
CA ALA A 55 42.25 -28.02 16.94
C ALA A 55 43.75 -27.70 17.22
N GLU A 56 44.29 -26.60 16.68
CA GLU A 56 45.70 -26.23 16.87
C GLU A 56 45.97 -25.63 18.26
N ASP A 57 44.95 -25.07 18.90
CA ASP A 57 44.99 -24.83 20.35
C ASP A 57 44.63 -26.15 21.03
N ASN A 58 45.53 -26.69 21.87
CA ASN A 58 45.40 -27.92 22.69
C ASN A 58 44.20 -27.93 23.67
N SER A 59 43.12 -27.24 23.34
CA SER A 59 41.89 -27.15 24.09
C SER A 59 40.99 -28.35 23.78
N PHE A 60 40.46 -28.97 24.84
CA PHE A 60 39.44 -30.02 24.77
C PHE A 60 38.08 -29.54 24.20
N PHE A 61 38.05 -28.39 23.48
CA PHE A 61 36.85 -27.60 23.17
C PHE A 61 36.70 -27.25 21.68
N ALA A 62 37.42 -27.90 20.78
CA ALA A 62 37.34 -27.60 19.34
C ALA A 62 35.91 -27.81 18.79
N MET A 63 35.39 -26.81 18.08
CA MET A 63 34.00 -26.69 17.64
C MET A 63 33.93 -26.23 16.18
N THR A 64 33.12 -26.90 15.38
CA THR A 64 32.80 -26.52 14.00
C THR A 64 31.42 -25.90 13.94
N VAL A 65 31.30 -24.75 13.29
CA VAL A 65 30.03 -24.05 13.05
C VAL A 65 29.73 -24.02 11.57
N THR A 66 28.53 -24.44 11.17
CA THR A 66 28.07 -24.46 9.77
C THR A 66 26.65 -23.93 9.68
N GLY A 67 26.32 -23.20 8.62
CA GLY A 67 24.95 -22.73 8.38
C GLY A 67 24.89 -21.34 7.78
N THR A 68 23.73 -20.70 7.91
CA THR A 68 23.49 -19.32 7.46
C THR A 68 23.70 -18.33 8.62
N PRO A 69 24.49 -17.27 8.40
CA PRO A 69 24.65 -16.21 9.38
C PRO A 69 23.32 -15.50 9.64
N TRP A 70 23.22 -14.82 10.79
CA TRP A 70 22.04 -14.03 11.05
C TRP A 70 21.93 -12.85 10.09
N THR A 71 20.80 -12.79 9.40
CA THR A 71 20.50 -11.80 8.38
C THR A 71 19.18 -11.14 8.71
N PHE A 72 19.23 -9.84 8.98
CA PHE A 72 18.08 -8.96 9.03
C PHE A 72 18.07 -8.10 7.78
N LYS A 73 16.98 -8.12 7.02
CA LYS A 73 16.74 -7.17 5.93
C LYS A 73 15.37 -6.55 6.13
N SER A 74 15.29 -5.24 5.99
CA SER A 74 14.02 -4.52 5.94
C SER A 74 14.04 -3.55 4.78
N ARG A 75 12.93 -3.49 4.05
CA ARG A 75 12.65 -2.47 3.05
C ARG A 75 11.27 -1.91 3.33
N LYS A 76 11.21 -0.62 3.63
CA LYS A 76 9.97 0.12 3.86
C LYS A 76 9.85 1.20 2.81
N GLU A 77 8.85 1.09 1.96
CA GLU A 77 8.55 2.07 0.94
C GLU A 77 7.16 2.67 1.19
N VAL A 78 7.09 4.01 1.18
CA VAL A 78 5.83 4.75 1.32
C VAL A 78 5.74 5.76 0.19
N THR A 79 4.67 5.69 -0.59
CA THR A 79 4.38 6.67 -1.64
C THR A 79 3.19 7.53 -1.22
N PHE A 80 3.43 8.82 -1.08
CA PHE A 80 2.44 9.86 -0.84
C PHE A 80 1.99 10.44 -2.18
N ARG A 81 0.70 10.35 -2.49
CA ARG A 81 0.11 11.18 -3.54
C ARG A 81 -0.20 12.56 -2.99
N VAL A 82 0.20 13.60 -3.69
CA VAL A 82 -0.01 14.98 -3.27
C VAL A 82 -0.68 15.79 -4.37
N CYS A 83 -1.58 16.68 -3.94
CA CYS A 83 -2.10 17.74 -4.78
C CYS A 83 -1.61 19.08 -4.25
N ILE A 84 -0.95 19.84 -5.12
CA ILE A 84 -0.57 21.22 -4.85
C ILE A 84 -1.63 22.10 -5.49
N ARG A 85 -2.40 22.78 -4.64
CA ARG A 85 -3.48 23.66 -5.05
C ARG A 85 -3.65 24.81 -4.05
N ASP A 86 -3.95 26.00 -4.54
CA ASP A 86 -4.23 27.21 -3.75
C ASP A 86 -3.08 27.54 -2.77
N GLY A 87 -1.84 27.31 -3.20
CA GLY A 87 -0.63 27.52 -2.39
C GLY A 87 -0.47 26.53 -1.23
N ARG A 88 -1.24 25.44 -1.21
CA ARG A 88 -1.20 24.39 -0.18
C ARG A 88 -0.83 23.05 -0.79
N VAL A 89 -0.24 22.19 0.04
CA VAL A 89 0.03 20.79 -0.29
C VAL A 89 -0.97 19.94 0.47
N LEU A 90 -1.75 19.17 -0.27
CA LEU A 90 -2.76 18.25 0.25
C LEU A 90 -2.26 16.83 0.02
N VAL A 91 -2.29 16.00 1.07
CA VAL A 91 -1.92 14.57 0.97
C VAL A 91 -3.18 13.77 0.66
N GLY A 92 -3.16 13.07 -0.46
CA GLY A 92 -4.17 12.09 -0.86
C GLY A 92 -3.82 10.69 -0.35
N ASP A 93 -4.04 9.70 -1.20
CA ASP A 93 -3.81 8.31 -0.84
C ASP A 93 -2.32 8.02 -0.60
N THR A 94 -2.06 7.17 0.39
CA THR A 94 -0.74 6.66 0.73
C THR A 94 -0.63 5.17 0.47
N GLN A 95 0.36 4.78 -0.33
CA GLN A 95 0.68 3.38 -0.57
C GLN A 95 1.87 2.96 0.28
N HIS A 96 1.82 1.73 0.82
CA HIS A 96 2.84 1.18 1.69
C HIS A 96 3.29 -0.18 1.14
N ASP A 97 4.59 -0.35 0.89
CA ASP A 97 5.22 -1.62 0.50
C ASP A 97 6.34 -1.94 1.49
N PHE A 98 5.99 -2.69 2.55
CA PHE A 98 6.89 -2.99 3.66
C PHE A 98 7.21 -4.47 3.67
N SER A 99 8.50 -4.79 3.71
CA SER A 99 8.99 -6.15 3.82
C SER A 99 10.10 -6.23 4.86
N VAL A 100 10.05 -7.28 5.68
CA VAL A 100 11.08 -7.58 6.68
C VAL A 100 11.32 -9.07 6.71
N THR A 101 12.60 -9.43 6.65
CA THR A 101 13.10 -10.79 6.83
C THR A 101 14.14 -10.79 7.94
N ASP A 102 13.93 -11.59 8.98
CA ASP A 102 14.87 -11.78 10.09
C ASP A 102 15.06 -13.29 10.27
N GLU A 103 16.17 -13.80 9.72
CA GLU A 103 16.40 -15.23 9.60
C GLU A 103 17.84 -15.62 9.98
N HIS A 104 17.99 -16.78 10.62
CA HIS A 104 19.25 -17.51 10.73
C HIS A 104 19.01 -18.99 10.95
N ASP A 105 19.94 -19.82 10.49
CA ASP A 105 19.93 -21.26 10.76
C ASP A 105 21.38 -21.76 10.81
N TYR A 106 21.90 -22.01 12.00
CA TYR A 106 23.26 -22.53 12.15
C TYR A 106 23.33 -23.69 13.13
N GLN A 107 24.28 -24.58 12.86
CA GLN A 107 24.59 -25.73 13.67
C GLN A 107 26.00 -25.62 14.23
N SER A 108 26.14 -25.86 15.53
CA SER A 108 27.43 -25.97 16.22
C SER A 108 27.66 -27.42 16.63
N ARG A 109 28.83 -27.97 16.28
CA ARG A 109 29.21 -29.36 16.57
C ARG A 109 30.57 -29.40 17.24
N TYR A 110 30.65 -30.08 18.39
CA TYR A 110 31.93 -30.34 19.06
C TYR A 110 32.68 -31.50 18.36
N LEU A 111 33.99 -31.35 18.18
CA LEU A 111 34.83 -32.31 17.43
C LEU A 111 35.23 -33.56 18.23
N ARG A 112 35.18 -33.52 19.57
CA ARG A 112 35.48 -34.65 20.45
C ARG A 112 34.36 -34.88 21.45
N THR A 113 34.03 -36.16 21.67
CA THR A 113 32.98 -36.63 22.57
C THR A 113 33.59 -37.67 23.51
N ASP A 114 33.55 -37.44 24.83
CA ASP A 114 33.84 -38.48 25.82
C ASP A 114 32.54 -38.85 26.54
N CYS A 115 32.08 -40.10 26.35
CA CYS A 115 30.86 -40.64 26.94
C CYS A 115 31.11 -41.49 28.19
N THR A 116 32.33 -41.47 28.72
CA THR A 116 32.68 -42.24 29.92
C THR A 116 31.90 -41.72 31.13
N PRO A 117 31.17 -42.59 31.88
CA PRO A 117 30.49 -42.19 33.11
C PRO A 117 31.45 -41.57 34.13
N ILE A 118 30.98 -40.59 34.91
CA ILE A 118 31.75 -40.01 36.01
C ILE A 118 31.99 -41.12 37.06
N HIS A 119 33.18 -41.70 37.07
CA HIS A 119 33.66 -42.42 38.24
C HIS A 119 33.99 -41.38 39.31
N ARG A 120 33.17 -41.31 40.38
CA ARG A 120 33.49 -40.55 41.60
C ARG A 120 34.72 -41.17 42.26
N SER A 121 35.91 -40.78 41.82
CA SER A 121 37.14 -40.92 42.61
C SER A 121 37.19 -39.76 43.62
N ARG A 122 37.58 -40.05 44.87
CA ARG A 122 37.66 -39.08 45.98
C ARG A 122 38.69 -37.97 45.79
N ASP A 123 39.50 -38.02 44.74
CA ASP A 123 40.51 -37.01 44.43
C ASP A 123 40.49 -36.68 42.93
N THR A 124 39.91 -35.53 42.57
CA THR A 124 40.26 -34.67 41.43
C THR A 124 39.23 -33.55 41.35
N ARG A 125 39.63 -32.33 41.73
CA ARG A 125 38.74 -31.15 41.82
C ARG A 125 38.46 -30.44 40.48
N ILE A 126 38.69 -31.06 39.33
CA ILE A 126 38.35 -30.44 38.05
C ILE A 126 37.76 -31.49 37.09
N ASP A 127 36.43 -31.44 36.99
CA ASP A 127 35.61 -32.23 36.06
C ASP A 127 35.37 -31.40 34.80
N ILE A 128 36.04 -31.72 33.69
CA ILE A 128 35.85 -31.05 32.39
C ILE A 128 35.55 -32.09 31.31
N ARG A 129 34.52 -32.92 31.50
CA ARG A 129 33.97 -33.73 30.42
C ARG A 129 32.60 -33.19 30.03
N ARG A 130 32.54 -32.50 28.90
CA ARG A 130 31.26 -32.13 28.27
C ARG A 130 30.91 -33.21 27.24
N PRO A 131 29.67 -33.73 27.23
CA PRO A 131 29.24 -34.64 26.17
C PRO A 131 29.45 -33.94 24.82
N GLY A 132 29.94 -34.67 23.83
CA GLY A 132 29.91 -34.15 22.46
C GLY A 132 28.45 -34.04 22.06
N SER A 133 28.00 -32.80 21.99
CA SER A 133 26.66 -32.45 21.57
C SER A 133 26.74 -31.77 20.23
N TRP A 134 25.62 -31.68 19.53
CA TRP A 134 25.44 -30.61 18.56
C TRP A 134 24.24 -29.78 18.98
N THR A 135 24.31 -28.50 18.67
CA THR A 135 23.17 -27.58 18.82
C THR A 135 22.82 -27.02 17.45
N GLN A 136 21.53 -26.84 17.19
CA GLN A 136 21.04 -26.11 16.03
C GLN A 136 20.14 -24.98 16.51
N ASP A 137 20.45 -23.78 16.06
CA ASP A 137 19.72 -22.55 16.32
C ASP A 137 19.06 -22.11 15.01
N THR A 138 17.72 -22.13 14.99
CA THR A 138 16.93 -21.66 13.85
C THR A 138 16.04 -20.51 14.32
N ARG A 139 16.06 -19.40 13.58
CA ARG A 139 15.19 -18.24 13.81
C ARG A 139 14.54 -17.87 12.50
N LYS A 140 13.22 -17.68 12.55
CA LYS A 140 12.46 -17.16 11.43
C LYS A 140 11.40 -16.20 11.95
N MET A 141 11.70 -14.91 11.79
CA MET A 141 10.89 -13.81 12.28
C MET A 141 10.42 -12.94 11.12
N THR A 142 9.18 -12.47 11.22
CA THR A 142 8.54 -11.53 10.32
C THR A 142 7.98 -10.35 11.12
N GLN A 143 7.66 -9.27 10.42
CA GLN A 143 6.94 -8.14 11.01
C GLN A 143 5.52 -8.06 10.46
N VAL A 144 4.58 -7.79 11.36
CA VAL A 144 3.19 -7.49 11.03
C VAL A 144 3.01 -5.99 11.16
N PHE A 145 2.47 -5.37 10.10
CA PHE A 145 2.26 -3.93 10.03
C PHE A 145 0.76 -3.60 10.05
N LEU A 146 0.39 -2.56 10.80
CA LEU A 146 -0.90 -1.90 10.67
C LEU A 146 -0.66 -0.45 10.23
N PHE A 147 -1.02 -0.16 8.99
CA PHE A 147 -0.95 1.18 8.40
C PHE A 147 -2.05 2.10 8.96
N PRO A 148 -1.91 3.43 8.85
CA PRO A 148 -2.82 4.42 9.47
C PRO A 148 -4.31 4.10 9.32
N GLU A 149 -4.75 3.71 8.13
CA GLU A 149 -6.16 3.46 7.81
C GLU A 149 -6.72 2.34 8.66
N LYS A 150 -5.99 1.22 8.76
CA LYS A 150 -6.38 0.06 9.55
C LYS A 150 -6.16 0.30 11.06
N ALA A 151 -5.06 0.94 11.43
CA ALA A 151 -4.73 1.23 12.82
C ALA A 151 -5.74 2.19 13.46
N ASN A 152 -6.17 3.23 12.75
CA ASN A 152 -7.20 4.16 13.22
C ASN A 152 -8.56 3.49 13.37
N LYS A 153 -8.93 2.61 12.44
CA LYS A 153 -10.18 1.85 12.53
C LYS A 153 -10.22 0.94 13.76
N ILE A 154 -9.10 0.31 14.10
CA ILE A 154 -9.03 -0.65 15.22
C ILE A 154 -8.82 0.06 16.57
N TYR A 155 -7.95 1.08 16.62
CA TYR A 155 -7.44 1.64 17.88
C TYR A 155 -7.74 3.13 18.08
N ASN A 156 -8.38 3.82 17.13
CA ASN A 156 -8.73 5.25 17.21
C ASN A 156 -7.53 6.17 17.53
N LEU A 157 -6.39 5.95 16.85
CA LEU A 157 -5.11 6.61 17.16
C LEU A 157 -4.88 7.94 16.43
N ASN A 158 -5.79 8.36 15.55
CA ASN A 158 -5.67 9.57 14.71
C ASN A 158 -4.30 9.70 14.01
N LEU A 159 -3.77 8.59 13.50
CA LEU A 159 -2.54 8.58 12.70
C LEU A 159 -2.86 9.14 11.32
N SER A 160 -2.17 10.19 10.89
CA SER A 160 -2.32 10.72 9.54
C SER A 160 -0.96 10.96 8.90
N PRO A 161 -0.74 10.49 7.67
CA PRO A 161 0.42 10.86 6.90
C PRO A 161 0.38 12.36 6.60
N TRP A 162 1.55 12.98 6.49
CA TRP A 162 1.65 14.40 6.18
C TRP A 162 2.89 14.71 5.36
N VAL A 163 2.78 15.75 4.53
CA VAL A 163 3.86 16.30 3.71
C VAL A 163 3.79 17.82 3.84
N LYS A 164 4.94 18.47 4.04
CA LYS A 164 5.06 19.92 4.08
C LYS A 164 6.11 20.39 3.09
N PHE A 165 5.83 21.55 2.49
CA PHE A 165 6.75 22.27 1.63
C PHE A 165 7.07 23.60 2.31
N ILE A 166 8.31 23.75 2.75
CA ILE A 166 8.80 24.93 3.45
C ILE A 166 9.64 25.73 2.44
N PRO A 167 9.24 26.96 2.07
CA PRO A 167 9.99 27.74 1.09
C PRO A 167 11.36 28.12 1.64
N VAL A 168 12.42 27.80 0.88
CA VAL A 168 13.80 28.21 1.18
C VAL A 168 14.18 29.43 0.33
N SER A 169 13.91 29.36 -0.98
CA SER A 169 14.12 30.45 -1.91
C SER A 169 13.13 30.35 -3.06
N VAL A 170 12.19 31.27 -3.17
CA VAL A 170 11.15 31.25 -4.21
C VAL A 170 11.34 32.38 -5.21
N GLU A 171 11.17 32.07 -6.49
CA GLU A 171 11.13 33.08 -7.53
C GLU A 171 9.88 33.94 -7.33
N ARG A 172 10.07 35.22 -6.99
CA ARG A 172 8.94 36.16 -6.96
C ARG A 172 8.52 36.44 -8.40
N PRO A 173 7.24 36.27 -8.75
CA PRO A 173 6.77 36.63 -10.10
C PRO A 173 7.06 38.12 -10.34
N LYS A 174 7.69 38.42 -11.49
CA LYS A 174 7.92 39.80 -11.92
C LYS A 174 6.56 40.45 -12.19
N GLY A 175 6.13 41.41 -11.37
CA GLY A 175 4.92 42.20 -11.62
C GLY A 175 3.96 42.44 -10.45
N GLY A 176 4.31 42.10 -9.20
CA GLY A 176 3.52 42.53 -8.02
C GLY A 176 2.14 41.89 -7.85
N ALA A 177 1.70 41.02 -8.77
CA ALA A 177 0.57 40.14 -8.54
C ALA A 177 1.00 39.01 -7.61
N SER A 178 0.64 39.15 -6.33
CA SER A 178 0.82 38.15 -5.27
C SER A 178 -0.13 36.96 -5.48
N ALA A 179 0.05 36.18 -6.54
CA ALA A 179 -0.46 34.82 -6.67
C ALA A 179 0.05 34.23 -7.99
N VAL A 180 0.88 33.20 -7.93
CA VAL A 180 0.79 32.16 -8.96
C VAL A 180 -0.62 31.61 -8.78
N ALA A 181 -1.53 31.90 -9.71
CA ALA A 181 -2.90 31.42 -9.59
C ALA A 181 -2.86 29.91 -9.35
N GLY A 182 -3.40 29.45 -8.22
CA GLY A 182 -3.63 28.04 -7.93
C GLY A 182 -2.47 27.17 -7.42
N GLY A 183 -1.20 27.61 -7.34
CA GLY A 183 -0.06 26.70 -7.08
C GLY A 183 1.10 27.24 -6.25
N LEU A 184 2.11 26.39 -5.97
CA LEU A 184 3.40 26.82 -5.41
C LEU A 184 4.25 27.51 -6.48
N ALA A 185 5.00 28.55 -6.11
CA ALA A 185 5.92 29.23 -7.01
C ALA A 185 7.15 28.36 -7.33
N LYS A 186 7.78 28.60 -8.47
CA LYS A 186 9.08 27.98 -8.78
C LYS A 186 10.13 28.38 -7.74
N GLY A 187 10.96 27.45 -7.32
CA GLY A 187 12.04 27.73 -6.38
C GLY A 187 12.54 26.53 -5.59
N THR A 188 13.38 26.80 -4.59
CA THR A 188 13.89 25.81 -3.66
C THR A 188 12.96 25.67 -2.47
N TYR A 189 12.54 24.43 -2.19
CA TYR A 189 11.71 24.09 -1.04
C TYR A 189 12.38 22.97 -0.23
N ARG A 190 12.26 23.07 1.08
CA ARG A 190 12.49 21.95 1.98
C ARG A 190 11.22 21.14 2.10
N ILE A 191 11.29 19.88 1.73
CA ILE A 191 10.21 18.91 1.94
C ILE A 191 10.44 18.22 3.27
N GLU A 192 9.39 18.13 4.07
CA GLU A 192 9.29 17.22 5.19
C GLU A 192 8.15 16.23 4.90
N ALA A 193 8.40 14.94 4.97
CA ALA A 193 7.38 13.91 4.76
C ALA A 193 7.43 12.88 5.88
N SER A 194 6.26 12.44 6.34
CA SER A 194 6.17 11.45 7.42
C SER A 194 4.89 10.62 7.33
N THR A 195 5.04 9.34 7.68
CA THR A 195 3.90 8.47 8.02
C THR A 195 4.15 7.74 9.33
N TYR A 196 3.07 7.33 10.00
CA TYR A 196 3.12 6.51 11.21
C TYR A 196 2.52 5.14 10.91
N TYR A 197 3.05 4.11 11.55
CA TYR A 197 2.50 2.76 11.43
C TYR A 197 2.70 2.02 12.75
N LEU A 198 1.92 0.96 12.96
CA LEU A 198 2.16 0.04 14.05
C LEU A 198 2.92 -1.18 13.54
N GLN A 199 3.93 -1.63 14.29
CA GLN A 199 4.66 -2.85 13.98
C GLN A 199 4.67 -3.81 15.17
N ALA A 200 4.59 -5.11 14.90
CA ALA A 200 4.80 -6.18 15.87
C ALA A 200 5.59 -7.32 15.23
N THR A 201 6.40 -8.03 16.02
CA THR A 201 7.16 -9.20 15.56
C THR A 201 6.32 -10.46 15.70
N SER A 202 6.32 -11.29 14.67
CA SER A 202 5.75 -12.64 14.69
C SER A 202 6.75 -13.65 14.16
N GLY A 203 6.60 -14.93 14.50
CA GLY A 203 7.46 -16.00 14.01
C GLY A 203 7.88 -16.94 15.11
N TYR A 204 9.05 -17.54 14.97
CA TYR A 204 9.55 -18.51 15.94
C TYR A 204 11.08 -18.56 16.02
N MET A 205 11.54 -19.11 17.14
CA MET A 205 12.92 -19.57 17.34
C MET A 205 12.89 -21.02 17.80
N GLU A 206 13.78 -21.84 17.26
CA GLU A 206 14.00 -23.23 17.65
C GLU A 206 15.45 -23.39 18.10
N HIS A 207 15.64 -24.02 19.26
CA HIS A 207 16.93 -24.46 19.76
C HIS A 207 16.88 -25.99 19.94
N LYS A 208 17.62 -26.72 19.11
CA LYS A 208 17.74 -28.18 19.19
C LYS A 208 19.06 -28.53 19.83
N ILE A 209 19.02 -29.41 20.82
CA ILE A 209 20.19 -29.93 21.53
C ILE A 209 20.17 -31.44 21.44
N HIS A 210 21.18 -32.02 20.81
CA HIS A 210 21.35 -33.47 20.77
C HIS A 210 22.55 -33.89 21.62
N ASN A 211 22.33 -34.86 22.52
CA ASN A 211 23.36 -35.47 23.35
C ASN A 211 23.73 -36.84 22.78
N ILE A 212 24.91 -36.93 22.16
CA ILE A 212 25.39 -38.14 21.48
C ILE A 212 25.58 -39.31 22.47
N CYS A 213 25.96 -39.04 23.72
CA CYS A 213 26.25 -40.09 24.71
C CYS A 213 25.01 -40.76 25.29
N LYS A 214 23.85 -40.09 25.23
CA LYS A 214 22.58 -40.61 25.72
C LYS A 214 21.60 -40.93 24.60
N ASP A 215 21.95 -40.59 23.37
CA ASP A 215 21.07 -40.59 22.21
C ASP A 215 19.74 -39.90 22.50
N THR A 216 19.81 -38.72 23.13
CA THR A 216 18.64 -37.92 23.50
C THR A 216 18.68 -36.57 22.82
N GLU A 217 17.57 -36.18 22.23
CA GLU A 217 17.36 -34.85 21.67
C GLU A 217 16.35 -34.06 22.51
N VAL A 218 16.65 -32.78 22.74
CA VAL A 218 15.75 -31.80 23.36
C VAL A 218 15.49 -30.68 22.35
N LEU A 219 14.23 -30.27 22.24
CA LEU A 219 13.81 -29.18 21.37
C LEU A 219 13.14 -28.10 22.23
N GLU A 220 13.66 -26.88 22.14
CA GLU A 220 13.06 -25.69 22.72
C GLU A 220 12.51 -24.80 21.60
N VAL A 221 11.22 -24.47 21.66
CA VAL A 221 10.55 -23.63 20.67
C VAL A 221 9.97 -22.40 21.36
N ALA A 222 10.33 -21.21 20.89
CA ALA A 222 9.69 -19.96 21.27
C ALA A 222 8.85 -19.45 20.09
N GLN A 223 7.54 -19.28 20.29
CA GLN A 223 6.61 -18.75 19.30
C GLN A 223 6.21 -17.32 19.67
N PHE A 224 6.17 -16.45 18.66
CA PHE A 224 5.92 -15.03 18.80
C PHE A 224 4.67 -14.62 18.04
N PHE A 225 3.71 -14.04 18.76
CA PHE A 225 2.45 -13.56 18.18
C PHE A 225 2.29 -12.05 18.42
N PRO A 226 1.79 -11.29 17.44
CA PRO A 226 1.35 -9.92 17.67
C PRO A 226 0.24 -9.89 18.72
N SER A 227 0.28 -8.92 19.61
CA SER A 227 -0.82 -8.59 20.52
C SER A 227 -1.23 -7.14 20.40
N GLU A 228 -2.33 -6.78 21.05
CA GLU A 228 -2.93 -5.46 20.91
C GLU A 228 -1.98 -4.30 21.27
N PHE A 229 -2.15 -3.18 20.57
CA PHE A 229 -1.45 -1.95 20.88
C PHE A 229 -1.69 -1.51 22.34
N GLY A 230 -0.62 -1.23 23.07
CA GLY A 230 -0.68 -0.71 24.44
C GLY A 230 -1.01 -1.75 25.53
N LYS A 231 -1.31 -3.01 25.19
CA LYS A 231 -1.52 -4.07 26.19
C LYS A 231 -0.19 -4.76 26.52
N LYS A 232 0.13 -4.84 27.81
CA LYS A 232 1.14 -5.78 28.31
C LYS A 232 0.44 -7.12 28.53
N GLU A 233 0.57 -8.02 27.57
CA GLU A 233 0.12 -9.40 27.79
C GLU A 233 1.18 -10.17 28.60
N PRO A 234 0.76 -11.09 29.47
CA PRO A 234 1.69 -11.97 30.18
C PRO A 234 2.37 -12.89 29.15
N SER A 235 3.62 -12.60 28.84
CA SER A 235 4.50 -13.54 28.14
C SER A 235 4.76 -14.75 29.05
N GLY A 236 4.75 -15.97 28.48
CA GLY A 236 5.28 -17.14 29.21
C GLY A 236 4.32 -18.28 29.47
N GLN A 237 3.36 -18.56 28.58
CA GLN A 237 2.77 -19.91 28.57
C GLN A 237 3.85 -20.90 28.14
N VAL A 238 4.32 -21.71 29.10
CA VAL A 238 5.29 -22.77 28.87
C VAL A 238 4.56 -24.10 28.92
N SER A 239 4.59 -24.85 27.83
CA SER A 239 4.12 -26.24 27.81
C SER A 239 5.31 -27.18 27.58
N ARG A 240 5.33 -28.28 28.35
CA ARG A 240 6.36 -29.31 28.23
C ARG A 240 5.71 -30.63 27.87
N GLN A 241 6.12 -31.21 26.76
CA GLN A 241 5.63 -32.51 26.29
C GLN A 241 6.84 -33.37 25.91
N GLY A 242 7.19 -34.32 26.78
CA GLY A 242 8.40 -35.13 26.62
C GLY A 242 9.66 -34.26 26.58
N ASN A 243 10.41 -34.36 25.48
CA ASN A 243 11.65 -33.61 25.25
C ASN A 243 11.43 -32.25 24.55
N ILE A 244 10.17 -31.82 24.39
CA ILE A 244 9.83 -30.56 23.74
C ILE A 244 9.36 -29.56 24.80
N THR A 245 9.99 -28.39 24.83
CA THR A 245 9.56 -27.23 25.60
C THR A 245 9.06 -26.15 24.64
N ARG A 246 7.80 -25.73 24.76
CA ARG A 246 7.23 -24.63 23.96
C ARG A 246 6.94 -23.43 24.85
N THR A 247 7.37 -22.26 24.40
CA THR A 247 7.11 -20.97 25.05
C THR A 247 6.35 -20.06 24.09
N ILE A 248 5.24 -19.49 24.55
CA ILE A 248 4.48 -18.49 23.78
C ILE A 248 4.77 -17.09 24.34
N ALA A 249 5.18 -16.19 23.45
CA ALA A 249 5.42 -14.78 23.73
C ALA A 249 4.52 -13.89 22.86
N TYR A 250 3.87 -12.91 23.50
CA TYR A 250 3.01 -11.94 22.84
C TYR A 250 3.73 -10.59 22.74
N ASN A 251 3.89 -10.10 21.51
CA ASN A 251 4.58 -8.86 21.19
C ASN A 251 3.56 -7.77 20.87
N PRO A 252 3.38 -6.76 21.74
CA PRO A 252 2.43 -5.71 21.47
C PRO A 252 2.88 -4.87 20.28
N PHE A 253 1.91 -4.41 19.51
CA PHE A 253 2.14 -3.39 18.48
C PHE A 253 2.83 -2.16 19.10
N LYS A 254 3.90 -1.71 18.43
CA LYS A 254 4.62 -0.46 18.74
C LYS A 254 4.36 0.56 17.64
N LYS A 255 4.19 1.81 18.04
CA LYS A 255 4.06 2.93 17.10
C LYS A 255 5.44 3.33 16.61
N GLU A 256 5.59 3.38 15.29
CA GLU A 256 6.81 3.77 14.59
C GLU A 256 6.48 4.86 13.56
N SER A 257 7.52 5.45 12.98
CA SER A 257 7.40 6.40 11.89
C SER A 257 8.49 6.21 10.85
N LEU A 258 8.14 6.44 9.58
CA LEU A 258 9.10 6.70 8.52
C LEU A 258 8.99 8.19 8.19
N SER A 259 10.06 8.94 8.46
CA SER A 259 10.10 10.39 8.27
C SER A 259 11.43 10.80 7.66
N ALA A 260 11.39 11.79 6.77
CA ALA A 260 12.60 12.38 6.22
C ALA A 260 12.39 13.83 5.80
N GLU A 261 13.50 14.57 5.70
CA GLU A 261 13.56 15.93 5.19
C GLU A 261 14.64 16.07 4.11
N TRP A 262 14.38 16.88 3.08
CA TRP A 262 15.34 17.15 2.00
C TRP A 262 14.95 18.41 1.22
N ASP A 263 15.92 19.01 0.54
CA ASP A 263 15.67 20.19 -0.30
C ASP A 263 15.48 19.77 -1.77
N ILE A 264 14.51 20.39 -2.45
CA ILE A 264 14.25 20.21 -3.88
C ILE A 264 14.25 21.55 -4.61
N HIS A 265 14.52 21.51 -5.92
CA HIS A 265 14.27 22.64 -6.82
C HIS A 265 12.96 22.34 -7.56
N TYR A 266 11.88 22.94 -7.10
CA TYR A 266 10.53 22.75 -7.62
C TYR A 266 10.25 23.67 -8.81
N ASP A 267 9.74 23.11 -9.89
CA ASP A 267 9.18 23.82 -11.04
C ASP A 267 7.73 23.35 -11.27
N PRO A 268 6.73 24.26 -11.22
CA PRO A 268 5.33 23.90 -11.42
C PRO A 268 5.04 23.35 -12.82
N LYS A 269 5.93 23.53 -13.81
CA LYS A 269 5.82 22.91 -15.14
C LYS A 269 6.19 21.42 -15.15
N GLY A 270 6.76 20.93 -14.07
CA GLY A 270 7.15 19.55 -13.90
C GLY A 270 8.54 19.43 -13.28
N THR A 271 8.69 18.50 -12.33
CA THR A 271 9.97 18.23 -11.66
C THR A 271 10.00 16.80 -11.18
N THR A 272 11.00 16.05 -11.61
CA THR A 272 11.30 14.71 -11.07
C THR A 272 12.67 14.70 -10.44
N GLY A 273 12.88 13.85 -9.45
CA GLY A 273 14.18 13.72 -8.82
C GLY A 273 14.24 12.61 -7.79
N SER A 274 15.45 12.39 -7.29
CA SER A 274 15.70 11.47 -6.20
C SER A 274 16.92 11.92 -5.41
N ALA A 275 16.93 11.60 -4.12
CA ALA A 275 18.03 11.90 -3.22
C ALA A 275 18.26 10.74 -2.24
N VAL A 276 19.52 10.40 -1.99
CA VAL A 276 19.92 9.55 -0.86
C VAL A 276 20.18 10.49 0.33
N LEU A 277 19.38 10.34 1.38
CA LEU A 277 19.33 11.27 2.51
C LEU A 277 20.27 10.85 3.64
N LEU A 278 20.31 9.54 3.93
CA LEU A 278 21.13 8.98 4.99
C LEU A 278 21.73 7.65 4.53
N PRO A 279 23.00 7.64 4.11
CA PRO A 279 23.78 6.40 3.96
C PRO A 279 24.60 6.15 5.23
N VAL A 280 24.30 5.07 5.95
CA VAL A 280 25.08 4.62 7.11
C VAL A 280 25.63 3.23 6.82
N LYS A 281 26.96 3.10 6.83
CA LYS A 281 27.65 1.81 6.71
C LYS A 281 28.58 1.62 7.89
N SER A 282 28.49 0.47 8.53
CA SER A 282 29.43 0.03 9.57
C SER A 282 29.80 -1.42 9.31
N GLN A 283 31.10 -1.71 9.37
CA GLN A 283 31.61 -3.06 9.21
C GLN A 283 32.68 -3.30 10.25
N ASN A 284 32.47 -4.33 11.07
CA ASN A 284 33.52 -4.91 11.90
C ASN A 284 33.65 -6.40 11.55
N LYS A 285 34.55 -7.12 12.25
CA LYS A 285 34.77 -8.56 11.98
C LYS A 285 33.55 -9.43 12.27
N GLU A 286 32.63 -8.96 13.11
CA GLU A 286 31.52 -9.75 13.67
C GLU A 286 30.15 -9.40 13.07
N ALA A 287 30.01 -8.20 12.50
CA ALA A 287 28.77 -7.70 11.95
C ALA A 287 29.01 -6.65 10.86
N SER A 288 28.13 -6.67 9.86
CA SER A 288 27.96 -5.60 8.89
C SER A 288 26.56 -4.99 9.03
N TYR A 289 26.51 -3.67 8.92
CA TYR A 289 25.30 -2.87 9.01
C TYR A 289 25.30 -1.88 7.86
N GLU A 290 24.23 -1.89 7.07
CA GLU A 290 23.96 -0.90 6.04
C GLU A 290 22.53 -0.38 6.22
N LYS A 291 22.37 0.93 6.30
CA LYS A 291 21.08 1.61 6.28
C LYS A 291 21.11 2.74 5.27
N THR A 292 20.08 2.79 4.43
CA THR A 292 19.91 3.80 3.40
C THR A 292 18.50 4.37 3.51
N VAL A 293 18.38 5.69 3.65
CA VAL A 293 17.11 6.40 3.47
C VAL A 293 17.20 7.19 2.19
N SER A 294 16.22 7.04 1.30
CA SER A 294 16.13 7.80 0.06
C SER A 294 14.73 8.34 -0.17
N ALA A 295 14.65 9.44 -0.90
CA ALA A 295 13.41 10.02 -1.38
C ALA A 295 13.42 10.06 -2.91
N LYS A 296 12.26 9.80 -3.51
CA LYS A 296 11.99 10.04 -4.93
C LYS A 296 10.78 10.96 -5.03
N TRP A 297 10.74 11.81 -6.04
CA TRP A 297 9.59 12.67 -6.27
C TRP A 297 9.33 12.86 -7.75
N SER A 298 8.06 13.04 -8.08
CA SER A 298 7.58 13.43 -9.39
C SER A 298 6.46 14.44 -9.21
N PHE A 299 6.58 15.60 -9.87
CA PHE A 299 5.54 16.62 -9.90
C PHE A 299 5.25 16.94 -11.36
N GLU A 300 3.97 17.07 -11.69
CA GLU A 300 3.52 17.43 -13.03
C GLU A 300 2.28 18.33 -12.96
N PRO A 301 2.11 19.26 -13.91
CA PRO A 301 0.88 20.03 -14.02
C PRO A 301 -0.33 19.09 -14.14
N ALA A 302 -1.40 19.39 -13.40
CA ALA A 302 -2.65 18.68 -13.59
C ALA A 302 -3.29 19.08 -14.93
N ASP A 303 -3.62 18.10 -15.77
CA ASP A 303 -4.30 18.33 -17.05
C ASP A 303 -5.81 18.17 -16.90
N THR A 304 -6.49 19.29 -16.66
CA THR A 304 -7.96 19.36 -16.53
C THR A 304 -8.69 18.75 -17.75
N CYS A 305 -8.15 18.91 -18.95
CA CYS A 305 -8.79 18.43 -20.18
C CYS A 305 -8.70 16.91 -20.28
N GLN A 306 -7.52 16.36 -20.01
CA GLN A 306 -7.32 14.91 -19.95
C GLN A 306 -8.18 14.27 -18.85
N ASP A 307 -8.26 14.91 -17.69
CA ASP A 307 -9.09 14.44 -16.58
C ASP A 307 -10.57 14.43 -16.92
N LEU A 308 -11.07 15.48 -17.56
CA LEU A 308 -12.47 15.56 -18.01
C LEU A 308 -12.76 14.47 -19.03
N VAL A 309 -11.88 14.25 -20.02
CA VAL A 309 -12.05 13.17 -21.00
C VAL A 309 -12.07 11.82 -20.30
N ALA A 310 -11.15 11.56 -19.37
CA ALA A 310 -11.09 10.31 -18.63
C ALA A 310 -12.36 10.08 -17.78
N ALA A 311 -12.84 11.11 -17.08
CA ALA A 311 -14.08 11.04 -16.29
C ALA A 311 -15.32 10.81 -17.16
N ILE A 312 -15.42 11.49 -18.32
CA ILE A 312 -16.52 11.26 -19.27
C ILE A 312 -16.49 9.84 -19.83
N LEU A 313 -15.30 9.33 -20.18
CA LEU A 313 -15.17 7.95 -20.66
C LEU A 313 -15.57 6.93 -19.59
N HIS A 314 -15.20 7.19 -18.33
CA HIS A 314 -15.59 6.38 -17.17
C HIS A 314 -17.12 6.32 -17.03
N ASP A 315 -17.80 7.48 -16.97
CA ASP A 315 -19.26 7.54 -16.86
C ASP A 315 -19.97 6.94 -18.08
N LEU A 316 -19.39 7.09 -19.28
CA LEU A 316 -19.92 6.46 -20.49
C LEU A 316 -19.87 4.93 -20.40
N ALA A 317 -18.78 4.38 -19.88
CA ALA A 317 -18.66 2.94 -19.71
C ALA A 317 -19.67 2.40 -18.70
N TYR A 318 -19.92 3.12 -17.61
CA TYR A 318 -20.98 2.76 -16.66
C TYR A 318 -22.37 2.87 -17.29
N ALA A 319 -22.69 3.95 -17.99
CA ALA A 319 -23.95 4.10 -18.69
C ALA A 319 -24.19 3.00 -19.74
N GLU A 320 -23.15 2.60 -20.49
CA GLU A 320 -23.21 1.46 -21.42
C GLU A 320 -23.37 0.12 -20.68
N ALA A 321 -22.69 -0.07 -19.55
CA ALA A 321 -22.74 -1.29 -18.75
C ALA A 321 -24.11 -1.52 -18.08
N PHE A 322 -24.77 -0.46 -17.60
CA PHE A 322 -26.14 -0.56 -17.07
C PHE A 322 -27.15 -1.03 -18.13
N GLN A 323 -26.90 -0.70 -19.41
CA GLN A 323 -27.72 -1.14 -20.53
C GLN A 323 -27.40 -2.57 -21.01
N ASP A 324 -26.40 -3.23 -20.45
CA ASP A 324 -26.00 -4.57 -20.89
C ASP A 324 -27.12 -5.61 -20.64
N PRO A 325 -27.59 -6.32 -21.68
CA PRO A 325 -28.69 -7.28 -21.53
C PRO A 325 -28.37 -8.48 -20.62
N PHE A 326 -27.10 -8.82 -20.42
CA PHE A 326 -26.70 -9.88 -19.48
C PHE A 326 -26.68 -9.38 -18.04
N ALA A 327 -26.37 -8.09 -17.82
CA ALA A 327 -26.53 -7.47 -16.52
C ALA A 327 -27.98 -7.54 -16.07
N LEU A 328 -28.94 -7.15 -16.93
CA LEU A 328 -30.38 -7.14 -16.61
C LEU A 328 -30.98 -8.52 -16.26
N ARG A 329 -30.29 -9.61 -16.60
CA ARG A 329 -30.69 -10.99 -16.24
C ARG A 329 -30.14 -11.46 -14.90
N GLN A 330 -29.27 -10.68 -14.25
CA GLN A 330 -28.71 -11.02 -12.95
C GLN A 330 -29.72 -10.76 -11.84
N GLU A 331 -29.57 -11.51 -10.73
CA GLU A 331 -30.30 -11.22 -9.50
C GLU A 331 -29.94 -9.81 -8.98
N PRO A 332 -30.88 -9.07 -8.34
CA PRO A 332 -30.65 -7.70 -7.87
C PRO A 332 -29.36 -7.53 -7.05
N LYS A 333 -29.07 -8.49 -6.17
CA LYS A 333 -27.86 -8.50 -5.33
C LYS A 333 -26.56 -8.59 -6.12
N ARG A 334 -26.58 -9.14 -7.33
CA ARG A 334 -25.40 -9.33 -8.20
C ARG A 334 -25.35 -8.33 -9.35
N TYR A 335 -26.43 -7.61 -9.60
CA TYR A 335 -26.55 -6.68 -10.73
C TYR A 335 -25.45 -5.62 -10.74
N ARG A 336 -25.25 -4.89 -9.64
CA ARG A 336 -24.23 -3.82 -9.55
C ARG A 336 -22.82 -4.34 -9.79
N CYS A 337 -22.45 -5.47 -9.18
CA CYS A 337 -21.14 -6.07 -9.39
C CYS A 337 -20.91 -6.50 -10.84
N TYR A 338 -21.96 -6.98 -11.53
CA TYR A 338 -21.86 -7.31 -12.95
C TYR A 338 -21.68 -6.05 -13.81
N VAL A 339 -22.41 -4.98 -13.51
CA VAL A 339 -22.23 -3.66 -14.16
C VAL A 339 -20.79 -3.19 -14.01
N ASP A 340 -20.19 -3.27 -12.81
CA ASP A 340 -18.78 -2.90 -12.58
C ASP A 340 -17.81 -3.69 -13.47
N ARG A 341 -18.04 -5.01 -13.63
CA ARG A 341 -17.21 -5.85 -14.50
C ARG A 341 -17.34 -5.49 -15.98
N VAL A 342 -18.54 -5.17 -16.43
CA VAL A 342 -18.80 -4.76 -17.82
C VAL A 342 -18.19 -3.38 -18.08
N ALA A 343 -18.39 -2.42 -17.16
CA ALA A 343 -17.79 -1.09 -17.24
C ALA A 343 -16.26 -1.19 -17.28
N TYR A 344 -15.65 -2.01 -16.41
CA TYR A 344 -14.22 -2.29 -16.44
C TYR A 344 -13.75 -2.81 -17.80
N LYS A 345 -14.49 -3.76 -18.39
CA LYS A 345 -14.16 -4.31 -19.72
C LYS A 345 -14.27 -3.27 -20.82
N ILE A 346 -15.30 -2.41 -20.78
CA ILE A 346 -15.48 -1.34 -21.75
C ILE A 346 -14.31 -0.34 -21.66
N LEU A 347 -13.87 0.00 -20.45
CA LEU A 347 -12.77 0.94 -20.22
C LEU A 347 -11.40 0.38 -20.57
N ASN A 348 -11.11 -0.85 -20.14
CA ASN A 348 -9.76 -1.41 -20.20
C ASN A 348 -9.56 -2.40 -21.36
N GLY A 349 -10.63 -2.79 -22.07
CA GLY A 349 -10.58 -3.72 -23.19
C GLY A 349 -10.43 -5.20 -22.80
N HIS A 350 -10.35 -5.52 -21.50
CA HIS A 350 -10.26 -6.88 -20.99
C HIS A 350 -11.08 -7.06 -19.72
N TRP A 351 -11.42 -8.31 -19.38
CA TRP A 351 -12.08 -8.62 -18.11
C TRP A 351 -11.11 -8.41 -16.93
N PRO A 352 -11.61 -8.02 -15.74
CA PRO A 352 -10.77 -7.89 -14.55
C PRO A 352 -10.17 -9.25 -14.17
N THR A 353 -8.94 -9.25 -13.65
CA THR A 353 -8.27 -10.47 -13.18
C THR A 353 -8.71 -10.77 -11.74
N GLN A 354 -8.80 -12.05 -11.35
CA GLN A 354 -9.07 -12.36 -9.94
C GLN A 354 -7.86 -11.91 -9.09
N PRO A 355 -8.03 -11.21 -7.95
CA PRO A 355 -9.25 -11.03 -7.17
C PRO A 355 -9.97 -9.66 -7.31
N GLU A 356 -9.70 -8.89 -8.36
CA GLU A 356 -10.05 -7.45 -8.46
C GLU A 356 -11.55 -7.16 -8.35
N LEU A 357 -12.43 -8.03 -8.87
CA LEU A 357 -13.90 -7.91 -8.79
C LEU A 357 -14.54 -9.32 -8.69
N GLN A 358 -14.73 -9.84 -7.47
CA GLN A 358 -15.36 -11.16 -7.25
C GLN A 358 -16.86 -11.02 -6.96
N CYS A 359 -17.70 -11.23 -7.98
CA CYS A 359 -19.16 -11.19 -7.83
C CYS A 359 -19.78 -12.50 -7.27
N ASP A 360 -18.97 -13.55 -7.15
CA ASP A 360 -19.41 -14.89 -6.76
C ASP A 360 -19.17 -15.19 -5.27
N LYS A 361 -18.57 -14.26 -4.53
CA LYS A 361 -18.48 -14.38 -3.07
C LYS A 361 -19.71 -13.73 -2.46
N ASP A 362 -20.44 -14.50 -1.66
CA ASP A 362 -21.31 -13.95 -0.64
C ASP A 362 -20.42 -13.17 0.33
N PHE A 363 -20.22 -11.88 0.07
CA PHE A 363 -19.63 -11.00 1.05
C PHE A 363 -20.53 -11.10 2.28
N PRO A 364 -20.01 -11.38 3.50
CA PRO A 364 -20.80 -11.17 4.70
C PRO A 364 -21.23 -9.71 4.64
N ASP A 365 -22.55 -9.48 4.67
CA ASP A 365 -23.18 -8.19 4.45
C ASP A 365 -22.32 -7.09 5.06
N GLY A 366 -21.57 -6.42 4.18
CA GLY A 366 -20.73 -5.30 4.53
C GLY A 366 -21.64 -4.11 4.75
N GLU A 367 -22.55 -4.21 5.72
CA GLU A 367 -23.21 -3.09 6.36
C GLU A 367 -22.13 -2.30 7.11
N GLY A 368 -21.22 -1.69 6.36
CA GLY A 368 -20.80 -0.35 6.75
C GLY A 368 -22.07 0.48 6.82
N PRO A 369 -22.31 1.24 7.90
CA PRO A 369 -23.50 2.07 7.96
C PRO A 369 -23.55 2.94 6.69
N PRO A 370 -24.73 3.18 6.10
CA PRO A 370 -24.85 4.11 4.96
C PRO A 370 -24.20 5.44 5.36
N GLY A 371 -23.06 5.77 4.74
CA GLY A 371 -22.19 6.88 5.16
C GLY A 371 -20.78 6.49 5.63
N ALA A 372 -20.46 5.20 5.81
CA ALA A 372 -19.10 4.72 6.11
C ALA A 372 -18.29 4.54 4.81
N GLY A 373 -17.99 5.65 4.16
CA GLY A 373 -17.21 5.69 2.93
C GLY A 373 -16.90 7.14 2.54
N ASP A 374 -15.94 7.34 1.66
CA ASP A 374 -15.65 8.63 1.05
C ASP A 374 -16.34 8.80 -0.31
N GLU A 375 -17.18 7.82 -0.68
CA GLU A 375 -18.09 7.87 -1.82
C GLU A 375 -19.33 8.69 -1.48
N ILE A 376 -19.73 9.54 -2.42
CA ILE A 376 -20.96 10.33 -2.38
C ILE A 376 -22.14 9.46 -2.84
N GLY A 377 -23.35 9.75 -2.36
CA GLY A 377 -24.54 9.02 -2.79
C GLY A 377 -25.83 9.62 -2.24
N VAL A 378 -26.97 9.07 -2.63
CA VAL A 378 -28.30 9.50 -2.16
C VAL A 378 -28.93 8.42 -1.28
N ASN A 379 -29.34 8.80 -0.07
CA ASN A 379 -30.00 7.87 0.85
C ASN A 379 -31.50 7.68 0.52
N GLY A 380 -32.13 6.69 1.16
CA GLY A 380 -33.56 6.42 0.99
C GLY A 380 -34.49 7.56 1.44
N ASN A 381 -34.00 8.61 2.09
CA ASN A 381 -34.72 9.85 2.43
C ASN A 381 -34.56 10.95 1.37
N CYS A 382 -33.95 10.65 0.22
CA CYS A 382 -33.68 11.60 -0.85
C CYS A 382 -32.72 12.72 -0.45
N GLU A 383 -31.72 12.40 0.37
CA GLU A 383 -30.68 13.33 0.83
C GLU A 383 -29.31 12.85 0.39
N LEU A 384 -28.45 13.81 0.04
CA LEU A 384 -27.06 13.56 -0.31
C LEU A 384 -26.25 13.23 0.95
N ILE A 385 -25.62 12.06 0.97
CA ILE A 385 -24.72 11.63 2.04
C ILE A 385 -23.25 11.82 1.63
N ASN A 386 -22.35 11.94 2.60
CA ASN A 386 -20.90 12.02 2.42
C ASN A 386 -20.33 13.17 1.57
N LYS A 387 -21.15 14.15 1.15
CA LYS A 387 -20.69 15.29 0.34
C LYS A 387 -19.41 15.94 0.86
N THR A 388 -19.34 16.26 2.15
CA THR A 388 -18.15 16.91 2.74
C THR A 388 -16.91 16.03 2.66
N ALA A 389 -17.04 14.74 2.97
CA ALA A 389 -15.93 13.79 2.90
C ALA A 389 -15.43 13.61 1.45
N TYR A 390 -16.36 13.48 0.51
CA TYR A 390 -16.07 13.38 -0.91
C TYR A 390 -15.35 14.63 -1.45
N LEU A 391 -15.85 15.83 -1.14
CA LEU A 391 -15.21 17.07 -1.57
C LEU A 391 -13.78 17.22 -1.03
N GLU A 392 -13.55 16.82 0.21
CA GLU A 392 -12.21 16.83 0.79
C GLU A 392 -11.29 15.77 0.16
N LYS A 393 -11.81 14.58 -0.17
CA LYS A 393 -11.06 13.57 -0.93
C LYS A 393 -10.70 14.09 -2.33
N ALA A 394 -11.67 14.61 -3.08
CA ALA A 394 -11.47 15.14 -4.43
C ALA A 394 -10.39 16.22 -4.48
N LYS A 395 -10.37 17.14 -3.49
CA LYS A 395 -9.29 18.13 -3.35
C LYS A 395 -7.92 17.48 -3.13
N ARG A 396 -7.83 16.49 -2.23
CA ARG A 396 -6.58 15.78 -1.94
C ARG A 396 -6.09 14.94 -3.12
N SER A 397 -7.01 14.38 -3.92
CA SER A 397 -6.74 13.61 -5.13
C SER A 397 -6.44 14.48 -6.35
N CYS A 398 -6.47 15.80 -6.22
CA CYS A 398 -6.29 16.74 -7.35
C CYS A 398 -7.32 16.55 -8.47
N THR A 399 -8.54 16.14 -8.12
CA THR A 399 -9.66 16.06 -9.05
C THR A 399 -10.09 17.47 -9.49
N PRO A 400 -10.34 17.72 -10.79
CA PRO A 400 -10.89 19.00 -11.25
C PRO A 400 -12.25 19.31 -10.66
N ASP A 401 -12.50 20.60 -10.41
CA ASP A 401 -13.79 21.07 -9.90
C ASP A 401 -14.92 20.78 -10.90
N GLU A 402 -14.61 20.77 -12.20
CA GLU A 402 -15.54 20.46 -13.28
C GLU A 402 -15.96 18.99 -13.26
N VAL A 403 -15.04 18.07 -12.92
CA VAL A 403 -15.36 16.65 -12.71
C VAL A 403 -16.22 16.49 -11.46
N VAL A 404 -15.84 17.17 -10.37
CA VAL A 404 -16.64 17.19 -9.12
C VAL A 404 -18.05 17.74 -9.39
N ALA A 405 -18.20 18.78 -10.20
CA ALA A 405 -19.49 19.35 -10.56
C ALA A 405 -20.35 18.36 -11.35
N GLY A 406 -19.76 17.65 -12.32
CA GLY A 406 -20.42 16.58 -13.06
C GLY A 406 -20.97 15.47 -12.15
N ILE A 407 -20.15 15.01 -11.20
CA ILE A 407 -20.55 14.01 -10.21
C ILE A 407 -21.66 14.54 -9.29
N LEU A 408 -21.57 15.78 -8.81
CA LEU A 408 -22.64 16.37 -8.00
C LEU A 408 -23.96 16.50 -8.78
N VAL A 409 -23.91 16.79 -10.08
CA VAL A 409 -25.10 16.83 -10.95
C VAL A 409 -25.70 15.43 -11.15
N HIS A 410 -24.86 14.41 -11.32
CA HIS A 410 -25.28 13.00 -11.33
C HIS A 410 -26.05 12.67 -10.04
N GLU A 411 -25.47 12.92 -8.87
CA GLU A 411 -26.10 12.62 -7.59
C GLU A 411 -27.38 13.44 -7.34
N ASN A 412 -27.40 14.71 -7.73
CA ASN A 412 -28.60 15.54 -7.63
C ASN A 412 -29.74 15.00 -8.51
N THR A 413 -29.42 14.35 -9.63
CA THR A 413 -30.43 13.69 -10.47
C THR A 413 -31.09 12.53 -9.71
N HIS A 414 -30.34 11.77 -8.92
CA HIS A 414 -30.90 10.74 -8.03
C HIS A 414 -31.79 11.33 -6.93
N ILE A 415 -31.44 12.51 -6.37
CA ILE A 415 -32.30 13.21 -5.42
C ILE A 415 -33.66 13.56 -6.06
N GLU A 416 -33.65 14.08 -7.30
CA GLU A 416 -34.88 14.41 -8.02
C GLU A 416 -35.72 13.17 -8.35
N GLN A 417 -35.08 12.09 -8.79
CA GLN A 417 -35.74 10.80 -9.03
C GLN A 417 -36.39 10.26 -7.76
N CYS A 418 -35.68 10.29 -6.62
CA CYS A 418 -36.18 9.87 -5.31
C CYS A 418 -37.37 10.72 -4.83
N ARG A 419 -37.29 12.06 -4.99
CA ARG A 419 -38.37 12.97 -4.62
C ARG A 419 -39.62 12.78 -5.47
N ARG A 420 -39.45 12.40 -6.74
CA ARG A 420 -40.55 12.14 -7.66
C ARG A 420 -41.30 10.86 -7.31
N ASP A 421 -40.57 9.78 -7.05
CA ASP A 421 -41.16 8.50 -6.61
C ASP A 421 -40.17 7.73 -5.72
N ARG A 422 -40.37 7.87 -4.41
CA ARG A 422 -39.52 7.26 -3.40
C ARG A 422 -39.63 5.73 -3.39
N ASN A 423 -40.79 5.16 -3.73
CA ASN A 423 -40.97 3.72 -3.74
C ASN A 423 -40.26 3.08 -4.93
N LEU A 424 -40.35 3.74 -6.09
CA LEU A 424 -39.63 3.32 -7.29
C LEU A 424 -38.11 3.42 -7.10
N PHE A 425 -37.63 4.51 -6.50
CA PHE A 425 -36.22 4.72 -6.21
C PHE A 425 -35.63 3.65 -5.28
N ASN A 426 -36.40 3.21 -4.28
CA ASN A 426 -35.98 2.15 -3.36
C ASN A 426 -36.34 0.73 -3.87
N SER A 427 -36.79 0.58 -5.12
CA SER A 427 -37.08 -0.74 -5.68
C SER A 427 -35.78 -1.51 -5.93
N GLU A 428 -35.84 -2.85 -5.89
CA GLU A 428 -34.71 -3.72 -6.25
C GLU A 428 -34.77 -4.16 -7.72
N ASN A 429 -35.58 -3.51 -8.56
CA ASN A 429 -35.77 -3.91 -9.95
C ASN A 429 -34.57 -3.43 -10.81
N PRO A 430 -33.79 -4.33 -11.45
CA PRO A 430 -32.66 -3.96 -12.30
C PRO A 430 -33.03 -3.02 -13.45
N GLU A 431 -34.24 -3.10 -14.00
CA GLU A 431 -34.70 -2.20 -15.07
C GLU A 431 -34.88 -0.76 -14.57
N VAL A 432 -35.37 -0.61 -13.33
CA VAL A 432 -35.53 0.69 -12.69
C VAL A 432 -34.16 1.30 -12.39
N TRP A 433 -33.22 0.49 -11.87
CA TRP A 433 -31.85 0.93 -11.64
C TRP A 433 -31.16 1.33 -12.93
N ARG A 434 -31.26 0.53 -14.00
CA ARG A 434 -30.76 0.90 -15.32
C ARG A 434 -31.26 2.28 -15.72
N ASP A 435 -32.58 2.50 -15.71
CA ASP A 435 -33.15 3.75 -16.21
C ASP A 435 -32.71 4.96 -15.37
N MET A 436 -32.64 4.80 -14.05
CA MET A 436 -32.19 5.84 -13.12
C MET A 436 -30.71 6.18 -13.30
N GLU A 437 -29.84 5.18 -13.26
CA GLU A 437 -28.38 5.30 -13.33
C GLU A 437 -27.92 5.79 -14.71
N VAL A 438 -28.47 5.22 -15.80
CA VAL A 438 -28.17 5.70 -17.16
C VAL A 438 -28.59 7.16 -17.30
N SER A 439 -29.75 7.56 -16.76
CA SER A 439 -30.16 8.96 -16.81
C SER A 439 -29.21 9.86 -16.03
N ALA A 440 -28.84 9.49 -14.81
CA ALA A 440 -27.95 10.28 -13.96
C ALA A 440 -26.56 10.44 -14.59
N HIS A 441 -25.96 9.35 -15.10
CA HIS A 441 -24.68 9.39 -15.82
C HIS A 441 -24.74 10.31 -17.04
N LEU A 442 -25.79 10.23 -17.87
CA LEU A 442 -25.90 11.08 -19.05
C LEU A 442 -26.00 12.57 -18.71
N VAL A 443 -26.67 12.94 -17.62
CA VAL A 443 -26.74 14.34 -17.16
C VAL A 443 -25.38 14.79 -16.61
N GLY A 444 -24.70 13.96 -15.81
CA GLY A 444 -23.34 14.25 -15.34
C GLY A 444 -22.34 14.43 -16.47
N ILE A 445 -22.36 13.53 -17.47
CA ILE A 445 -21.55 13.62 -18.69
C ILE A 445 -21.83 14.91 -19.45
N ALA A 446 -23.09 15.36 -19.55
CA ALA A 446 -23.44 16.60 -20.24
C ALA A 446 -22.80 17.83 -19.58
N GLU A 447 -22.76 17.90 -18.24
CA GLU A 447 -22.09 18.99 -17.52
C GLU A 447 -20.56 18.95 -17.70
N MET A 448 -19.96 17.75 -17.67
CA MET A 448 -18.53 17.59 -17.94
C MET A 448 -18.17 17.94 -19.38
N LEU A 449 -18.98 17.54 -20.37
CA LEU A 449 -18.75 17.88 -21.77
C LEU A 449 -18.86 19.39 -22.04
N LYS A 450 -19.80 20.06 -21.40
CA LYS A 450 -19.94 21.51 -21.46
C LYS A 450 -18.66 22.18 -20.95
N SER A 451 -18.14 21.72 -19.81
CA SER A 451 -16.88 22.19 -19.24
C SER A 451 -15.69 21.89 -20.15
N LEU A 452 -15.62 20.68 -20.73
CA LEU A 452 -14.58 20.28 -21.67
C LEU A 452 -14.57 21.19 -22.91
N LYS A 453 -15.72 21.47 -23.51
CA LYS A 453 -15.82 22.38 -24.68
C LYS A 453 -15.39 23.80 -24.35
N GLN A 454 -15.70 24.27 -23.13
CA GLN A 454 -15.36 25.61 -22.68
C GLN A 454 -13.86 25.75 -22.40
N LEU A 455 -13.27 24.78 -21.72
CA LEU A 455 -11.88 24.84 -21.26
C LEU A 455 -10.88 24.30 -22.29
N CYS A 456 -11.33 23.37 -23.15
CA CYS A 456 -10.49 22.58 -24.04
C CYS A 456 -11.01 22.69 -25.49
N PRO A 457 -10.96 23.89 -26.11
CA PRO A 457 -11.72 24.19 -27.32
C PRO A 457 -11.31 23.37 -28.55
N ASN A 458 -10.09 22.84 -28.62
CA ASN A 458 -9.71 21.98 -29.76
C ASN A 458 -10.10 20.51 -29.52
N ALA A 459 -10.61 20.13 -28.33
CA ALA A 459 -10.79 18.74 -27.93
C ALA A 459 -11.78 18.06 -28.86
N VAL A 460 -11.43 16.88 -29.38
CA VAL A 460 -12.29 16.15 -30.32
C VAL A 460 -13.41 15.49 -29.52
N THR A 461 -14.57 16.15 -29.43
CA THR A 461 -15.74 15.63 -28.70
C THR A 461 -16.66 14.76 -29.54
N ALA A 462 -16.48 14.74 -30.87
CA ALA A 462 -17.41 14.11 -31.80
C ALA A 462 -17.67 12.62 -31.49
N GLU A 463 -16.63 11.87 -31.11
CA GLU A 463 -16.77 10.46 -30.74
C GLU A 463 -17.55 10.28 -29.42
N LEU A 464 -17.28 11.14 -28.43
CA LEU A 464 -18.00 11.15 -27.15
C LEU A 464 -19.49 11.44 -27.37
N GLU A 465 -19.80 12.45 -28.19
CA GLU A 465 -21.17 12.83 -28.54
C GLU A 465 -21.90 11.73 -29.32
N GLN A 466 -21.20 11.02 -30.22
CA GLN A 466 -21.77 9.87 -30.91
C GLN A 466 -22.11 8.73 -29.93
N ARG A 467 -21.23 8.42 -28.97
CA ARG A 467 -21.50 7.42 -27.92
C ARG A 467 -22.71 7.81 -27.08
N ILE A 468 -22.77 9.05 -26.61
CA ILE A 468 -23.93 9.59 -25.86
C ILE A 468 -25.22 9.45 -26.67
N GLY A 469 -25.18 9.78 -27.96
CA GLY A 469 -26.33 9.64 -28.85
C GLY A 469 -26.79 8.19 -29.00
N ARG A 470 -25.87 7.21 -29.03
CA ARG A 470 -26.22 5.78 -29.06
C ARG A 470 -26.90 5.33 -27.76
N ILE A 471 -26.32 5.65 -26.61
CA ILE A 471 -26.86 5.30 -25.28
C ILE A 471 -28.27 5.90 -25.11
N ASN A 472 -28.45 7.17 -25.46
CA ASN A 472 -29.74 7.85 -25.39
C ASN A 472 -30.81 7.19 -26.30
N ARG A 473 -30.44 6.84 -27.54
CA ARG A 473 -31.37 6.15 -28.45
C ARG A 473 -31.77 4.78 -27.91
N HIS A 474 -30.82 4.03 -27.36
CA HIS A 474 -31.11 2.73 -26.78
C HIS A 474 -31.98 2.85 -25.51
N ARG A 475 -31.77 3.88 -24.67
CA ARG A 475 -32.65 4.14 -23.53
C ARG A 475 -34.10 4.44 -23.94
N LEU A 476 -34.28 5.22 -25.00
CA LEU A 476 -35.62 5.60 -25.49
C LEU A 476 -36.30 4.49 -26.31
N ASN A 477 -35.51 3.58 -26.90
CA ASN A 477 -35.96 2.42 -27.67
C ASN A 477 -35.14 1.17 -27.25
N PRO A 478 -35.41 0.61 -26.05
CA PRO A 478 -34.62 -0.46 -25.44
C PRO A 478 -34.72 -1.80 -26.17
#